data_AF-A0A2M6W9E0-F1
#
_entry.id   AF-A0A2M6W9E0-F1
#
_cell.length_a   1.000
_cell.length_b   1.000
_cell.length_c   1.000
_cell.angle_alpha   90.00
_cell.angle_beta   90.00
_cell.angle_gamma   90.00
#
_symmetry.space_group_name_H-M   'P 1'
#
loop_
_entity.id
_entity.type
_entity.pdbx_description
1 polymer ?
#
loop_
_entity_poly.entity_id
_entity_poly.type
_entity_poly.pdbx_seq_one_letter_code
_entity_poly.pdbx_strand_id
1 'polypeptide(L)'
;MAKSIDDFLTFSDSHASSFLRTKTYSSRFKDPSPDELNEILKYLKNPTETGIWRLRIEWKSVSGISEDIFNSVIVKKKNKKKVSIEEKIKDVVKRISFIYCFFTYLYYQEKKDTSFSEYLKYEHSSEYQIINDIKDLEKIKKRYIDAYVFFKKNIFIEGFNPWQDNEIKFVKKGFYILPGSIWNQRTNPWNRFYLEENNVVVADLFSSKAEVLEDISEFFIKIEKIKNENLTRIFSPEEEVFAPYADFLSATHEKIIKDRNISRRFSEATSELSDDNFSHCINIISVVAEDILVRVYENVYREVCPKNLGLGQLQDTIARKANKLLKKENSKPDNQEVLKEINKLNGRKKLNSEVLKLIRSLALNMEKNTDYLERVIDSEVRKSDEIKLFPAYLKDCLNELTRYRNSTSHKSRVPIGEYEALRALYATFYLYQWWIDERSRLDWKKSKEEILIDLITEN
;
A
#
# COMPACT_ATOMS: atom_id res chain seq x y z
N MET A 1 33.98 46.68 -1.66
CA MET A 1 32.68 46.08 -2.02
C MET A 1 32.13 45.36 -0.81
N ALA A 2 31.39 46.08 0.04
CA ALA A 2 30.68 45.51 1.17
C ALA A 2 29.25 45.22 0.71
N LYS A 3 28.86 43.93 0.67
CA LYS A 3 27.44 43.55 0.57
C LYS A 3 26.77 43.91 1.90
N SER A 4 25.63 44.60 1.82
CA SER A 4 24.97 45.14 3.00
C SER A 4 24.46 44.03 3.92
N ILE A 5 24.43 44.32 5.21
CA ILE A 5 23.86 43.48 6.26
C ILE A 5 22.35 43.22 6.02
N ASP A 6 21.69 44.05 5.21
CA ASP A 6 20.27 43.90 4.84
C ASP A 6 19.99 42.68 3.94
N ASP A 7 20.98 42.26 3.12
CA ASP A 7 20.86 41.03 2.33
C ASP A 7 20.96 39.77 3.22
N PHE A 8 21.56 39.89 4.41
CA PHE A 8 21.65 38.78 5.38
C PHE A 8 20.39 38.67 6.25
N LEU A 9 19.72 39.79 6.52
CA LEU A 9 18.47 39.83 7.29
C LEU A 9 17.25 39.38 6.45
N THR A 10 17.23 39.67 5.15
CA THR A 10 16.17 39.18 4.25
C THR A 10 16.30 37.68 3.95
N PHE A 11 17.52 37.12 3.98
CA PHE A 11 17.73 35.67 3.85
C PHE A 11 17.36 34.90 5.12
N SER A 12 17.58 35.49 6.30
CA SER A 12 17.28 34.84 7.60
C SER A 12 15.78 34.79 7.91
N ASP A 13 14.97 35.76 7.46
CA ASP A 13 13.52 35.74 7.62
C ASP A 13 12.83 34.68 6.74
N SER A 14 13.38 34.37 5.57
CA SER A 14 12.85 33.29 4.71
C SER A 14 13.09 31.89 5.30
N HIS A 15 14.20 31.72 6.02
CA HIS A 15 14.56 30.46 6.67
C HIS A 15 13.95 30.34 8.06
N ALA A 16 13.82 31.41 8.84
CA ALA A 16 13.09 31.39 10.11
C ALA A 16 11.60 31.09 9.90
N SER A 17 11.00 31.65 8.84
CA SER A 17 9.63 31.30 8.45
C SER A 17 9.51 29.88 7.89
N SER A 18 10.49 29.34 7.16
CA SER A 18 10.48 27.92 6.74
C SER A 18 10.72 26.92 7.88
N PHE A 19 11.53 27.30 8.88
CA PHE A 19 11.80 26.50 10.08
C PHE A 19 10.61 26.51 11.06
N LEU A 20 9.86 27.62 11.13
CA LEU A 20 8.56 27.66 11.81
C LEU A 20 7.47 26.93 11.00
N ARG A 21 7.52 26.95 9.66
CA ARG A 21 6.57 26.19 8.79
C ARG A 21 6.67 24.68 8.98
N THR A 22 7.87 24.13 9.19
CA THR A 22 8.05 22.68 9.34
C THR A 22 7.75 22.17 10.75
N LYS A 23 7.99 22.94 11.81
CA LYS A 23 7.67 22.51 13.19
C LYS A 23 6.24 22.81 13.65
N THR A 24 5.56 23.80 13.07
CA THR A 24 4.23 24.23 13.57
C THR A 24 3.05 23.70 12.75
N TYR A 25 3.29 23.15 11.56
CA TYR A 25 2.24 22.65 10.66
C TYR A 25 2.41 21.21 10.18
N SER A 26 3.59 20.59 10.26
CA SER A 26 3.71 19.12 10.07
C SER A 26 3.06 18.33 11.22
N SER A 27 2.85 18.98 12.37
CA SER A 27 2.27 18.40 13.59
C SER A 27 0.74 18.47 13.69
N ARG A 28 0.03 18.89 12.62
CA ARG A 28 -1.44 19.03 12.63
C ARG A 28 -2.20 17.96 11.86
N PHE A 29 -1.56 16.84 11.54
CA PHE A 29 -2.32 15.65 11.19
C PHE A 29 -2.90 15.09 12.49
N LYS A 30 -4.23 15.02 12.58
CA LYS A 30 -4.83 14.20 13.61
C LYS A 30 -4.49 12.76 13.24
N ASP A 31 -3.60 12.14 14.00
CA ASP A 31 -3.29 10.72 13.83
C ASP A 31 -4.59 9.90 13.98
N PRO A 32 -4.77 8.82 13.20
CA PRO A 32 -5.85 7.88 13.44
C PRO A 32 -5.79 7.39 14.89
N SER A 33 -6.95 7.30 15.54
CA SER A 33 -7.04 6.74 16.90
C SER A 33 -6.59 5.27 16.92
N PRO A 34 -6.21 4.71 18.08
CA PRO A 34 -5.82 3.30 18.18
C PRO A 34 -6.87 2.32 17.63
N ASP A 35 -8.15 2.60 17.88
CA ASP A 35 -9.25 1.78 17.37
C ASP A 35 -9.36 1.85 15.84
N GLU A 36 -9.11 3.03 15.25
CA GLU A 36 -9.06 3.19 13.80
C GLU A 36 -7.88 2.47 13.18
N LEU A 37 -6.69 2.58 13.79
CA LEU A 37 -5.51 1.83 13.36
C LEU A 37 -5.77 0.32 13.37
N ASN A 38 -6.47 -0.19 14.37
CA ASN A 38 -6.83 -1.60 14.44
C ASN A 38 -7.78 -2.02 13.31
N GLU A 39 -8.82 -1.23 13.01
CA GLU A 39 -9.74 -1.54 11.90
C GLU A 39 -9.03 -1.46 10.53
N ILE A 40 -8.16 -0.47 10.32
CA ILE A 40 -7.35 -0.39 9.10
C ILE A 40 -6.40 -1.58 9.00
N LEU A 41 -5.75 -1.97 10.11
CA LEU A 41 -4.84 -3.09 10.13
C LEU A 41 -5.55 -4.41 9.80
N LYS A 42 -6.80 -4.61 10.27
CA LYS A 42 -7.62 -5.76 9.88
C LYS A 42 -7.86 -5.80 8.38
N TYR A 43 -8.28 -4.66 7.80
CA TYR A 43 -8.45 -4.52 6.36
C TYR A 43 -7.13 -4.77 5.60
N LEU A 44 -6.02 -4.17 6.00
CA LEU A 44 -4.72 -4.35 5.33
C LEU A 44 -4.19 -5.79 5.42
N LYS A 45 -4.49 -6.53 6.51
CA LYS A 45 -4.13 -7.95 6.63
C LYS A 45 -4.98 -8.82 5.69
N ASN A 46 -6.30 -8.65 5.70
CA ASN A 46 -7.24 -9.46 4.92
C ASN A 46 -8.31 -8.58 4.23
N PRO A 47 -7.99 -7.94 3.10
CA PRO A 47 -8.91 -7.01 2.43
C PRO A 47 -10.21 -7.67 1.97
N THR A 48 -10.14 -8.88 1.41
CA THR A 48 -11.29 -9.61 0.84
C THR A 48 -12.23 -10.20 1.90
N GLU A 49 -11.70 -10.56 3.07
CA GLU A 49 -12.52 -11.07 4.20
C GLU A 49 -13.15 -9.92 4.99
N THR A 50 -12.37 -8.88 5.27
CA THR A 50 -12.84 -7.73 6.06
C THR A 50 -13.73 -6.83 5.22
N GLY A 51 -13.42 -6.68 3.94
CA GLY A 51 -14.03 -5.69 3.06
C GLY A 51 -13.73 -4.25 3.49
N ILE A 52 -14.24 -3.31 2.70
CA ILE A 52 -14.15 -1.88 2.98
C ILE A 52 -15.49 -1.20 2.65
N TRP A 53 -15.84 -0.13 3.36
CA TRP A 53 -17.03 0.64 3.01
C TRP A 53 -16.71 1.58 1.87
N ARG A 54 -17.58 1.59 0.85
CA ARG A 54 -17.56 2.49 -0.29
C ARG A 54 -18.85 3.29 -0.32
N LEU A 55 -18.71 4.60 -0.43
CA LEU A 55 -19.78 5.52 -0.76
C LEU A 55 -19.55 6.04 -2.17
N ARG A 56 -20.40 5.62 -3.10
CA ARG A 56 -20.46 6.19 -4.45
C ARG A 56 -21.44 7.36 -4.46
N ILE A 57 -20.99 8.54 -4.87
CA ILE A 57 -21.82 9.75 -4.95
C ILE A 57 -21.88 10.30 -6.37
N GLU A 58 -23.09 10.61 -6.83
CA GLU A 58 -23.31 11.42 -8.03
C GLU A 58 -23.41 12.89 -7.64
N TRP A 59 -22.35 13.62 -7.92
CA TRP A 59 -22.15 15.01 -7.59
C TRP A 59 -22.61 15.93 -8.71
N LYS A 60 -23.39 16.95 -8.35
CA LYS A 60 -23.79 18.01 -9.28
C LYS A 60 -22.65 19.01 -9.42
N SER A 61 -22.12 19.16 -10.64
CA SER A 61 -20.93 20.00 -10.89
C SER A 61 -21.18 21.47 -10.53
N VAL A 62 -22.34 22.02 -10.91
CA VAL A 62 -22.73 23.42 -10.69
C VAL A 62 -24.13 23.49 -10.10
N SER A 63 -24.26 23.21 -8.80
CA SER A 63 -25.51 23.45 -8.06
C SER A 63 -25.27 23.70 -6.58
N GLY A 64 -26.30 24.15 -5.88
CA GLY A 64 -26.32 24.29 -4.42
C GLY A 64 -25.29 25.30 -3.94
N ILE A 65 -24.53 24.93 -2.91
CA ILE A 65 -23.68 25.90 -2.20
C ILE A 65 -22.60 26.54 -3.07
N SER A 66 -22.02 25.80 -4.03
CA SER A 66 -20.97 26.36 -4.89
C SER A 66 -21.52 27.48 -5.76
N GLU A 67 -22.72 27.32 -6.32
CA GLU A 67 -23.36 28.34 -7.14
C GLU A 67 -23.65 29.60 -6.31
N ASP A 68 -24.14 29.45 -5.08
CA ASP A 68 -24.38 30.59 -4.18
C ASP A 68 -23.09 31.33 -3.81
N ILE A 69 -22.02 30.58 -3.48
CA ILE A 69 -20.71 31.16 -3.19
C ILE A 69 -20.19 31.91 -4.43
N PHE A 70 -20.25 31.30 -5.62
CA PHE A 70 -19.74 31.93 -6.85
C PHE A 70 -20.56 33.15 -7.28
N ASN A 71 -21.88 33.11 -7.14
CA ASN A 71 -22.74 34.25 -7.44
C ASN A 71 -22.51 35.43 -6.46
N SER A 72 -22.13 35.14 -5.22
CA SER A 72 -21.81 36.18 -4.23
C SER A 72 -20.47 36.88 -4.47
N VAL A 73 -19.56 36.23 -5.19
CA VAL A 73 -18.24 36.76 -5.53
C VAL A 73 -18.31 37.40 -6.91
N ILE A 74 -18.54 38.72 -6.95
CA ILE A 74 -18.53 39.46 -8.21
C ILE A 74 -17.09 39.51 -8.74
N VAL A 75 -16.73 38.62 -9.66
CA VAL A 75 -15.49 38.76 -10.46
C VAL A 75 -15.70 39.84 -11.53
N LYS A 76 -15.69 41.12 -11.12
CA LYS A 76 -15.55 42.25 -12.06
C LYS A 76 -14.07 42.37 -12.46
N LYS A 77 -13.59 41.47 -13.32
CA LYS A 77 -12.36 41.77 -14.09
C LYS A 77 -12.76 42.58 -15.32
N LYS A 78 -12.38 43.86 -15.32
CA LYS A 78 -12.42 44.72 -16.52
C LYS A 78 -11.81 43.93 -17.70
N ASN A 79 -12.62 43.63 -18.71
CA ASN A 79 -12.23 43.19 -20.06
C ASN A 79 -11.63 41.77 -20.29
N LYS A 80 -11.87 40.76 -19.45
CA LYS A 80 -11.66 39.35 -19.88
C LYS A 80 -12.83 38.47 -19.45
N LYS A 81 -13.22 37.53 -20.32
CA LYS A 81 -14.29 36.52 -20.14
C LYS A 81 -14.42 36.11 -18.67
N LYS A 82 -15.66 35.97 -18.17
CA LYS A 82 -15.95 35.25 -16.92
C LYS A 82 -15.33 33.85 -17.03
N VAL A 83 -14.11 33.68 -16.53
CA VAL A 83 -13.54 32.37 -16.24
C VAL A 83 -14.26 31.95 -14.97
N SER A 84 -15.19 31.00 -15.06
CA SER A 84 -15.87 30.53 -13.87
C SER A 84 -14.84 29.85 -12.96
N ILE A 85 -15.01 29.95 -11.65
CA ILE A 85 -14.14 29.24 -10.71
C ILE A 85 -14.24 27.72 -10.94
N GLU A 86 -15.29 27.23 -11.61
CA GLU A 86 -15.41 25.84 -12.05
C GLU A 86 -14.37 25.47 -13.12
N GLU A 87 -14.00 26.39 -14.01
CA GLU A 87 -12.88 26.18 -14.94
C GLU A 87 -11.53 26.10 -14.21
N LYS A 88 -11.43 26.70 -13.01
CA LYS A 88 -10.22 26.67 -12.16
C LYS A 88 -10.17 25.45 -11.24
N ILE A 89 -11.31 25.02 -10.69
CA ILE A 89 -11.42 23.89 -9.75
C ILE A 89 -12.16 22.74 -10.47
N LYS A 90 -11.49 22.16 -11.47
CA LYS A 90 -12.00 20.97 -12.18
C LYS A 90 -11.94 19.71 -11.34
N ASP A 91 -10.95 19.64 -10.45
CA ASP A 91 -10.67 18.49 -9.61
C ASP A 91 -11.66 18.36 -8.45
N VAL A 92 -12.19 17.15 -8.23
CA VAL A 92 -13.19 16.87 -7.18
C VAL A 92 -12.60 16.99 -5.79
N VAL A 93 -11.36 16.55 -5.56
CA VAL A 93 -10.71 16.69 -4.26
C VAL A 93 -10.61 18.17 -3.91
N LYS A 94 -10.22 19.03 -4.87
CA LYS A 94 -10.19 20.48 -4.67
C LYS A 94 -11.59 21.08 -4.44
N ARG A 95 -12.63 20.56 -5.09
CA ARG A 95 -14.03 20.98 -4.84
C ARG A 95 -14.48 20.61 -3.42
N ILE A 96 -14.17 19.41 -2.94
CA ILE A 96 -14.46 18.96 -1.57
C ILE A 96 -13.70 19.83 -0.57
N SER A 97 -12.40 20.00 -0.80
CA SER A 97 -11.53 20.87 0.00
C SER A 97 -12.08 22.29 0.07
N PHE A 98 -12.53 22.86 -1.05
CA PHE A 98 -13.12 24.19 -1.09
C PHE A 98 -14.39 24.32 -0.22
N ILE A 99 -15.30 23.35 -0.33
CA ILE A 99 -16.52 23.32 0.49
C ILE A 99 -16.15 23.25 1.97
N TYR A 100 -15.24 22.36 2.33
CA TYR A 100 -14.74 22.27 3.70
C TYR A 100 -14.07 23.56 4.18
N CYS A 101 -13.24 24.20 3.35
CA CYS A 101 -12.63 25.50 3.66
C CYS A 101 -13.72 26.54 3.98
N PHE A 102 -14.81 26.57 3.22
CA PHE A 102 -15.91 27.49 3.44
C PHE A 102 -16.61 27.24 4.79
N PHE A 103 -16.96 26.00 5.11
CA PHE A 103 -17.62 25.69 6.39
C PHE A 103 -16.69 25.87 7.60
N THR A 104 -15.40 25.59 7.45
CA THR A 104 -14.40 25.90 8.46
C THR A 104 -14.24 27.40 8.65
N TYR A 105 -14.25 28.19 7.57
CA TYR A 105 -14.26 29.65 7.66
C TYR A 105 -15.46 30.17 8.46
N LEU A 106 -16.67 29.66 8.19
CA LEU A 106 -17.87 30.00 8.96
C LEU A 106 -17.72 29.71 10.47
N TYR A 107 -17.07 28.59 10.81
CA TYR A 107 -16.81 28.21 12.20
C TYR A 107 -15.89 29.20 12.93
N TYR A 108 -14.77 29.57 12.30
CA TYR A 108 -13.84 30.53 12.90
C TYR A 108 -14.41 31.96 12.97
N GLN A 109 -15.24 32.35 11.99
CA GLN A 109 -16.00 33.60 12.05
C GLN A 109 -16.96 33.65 13.23
N GLU A 110 -17.71 32.57 13.51
CA GLU A 110 -18.57 32.49 14.70
C GLU A 110 -17.79 32.64 16.00
N LYS A 111 -16.57 32.08 16.06
CA LYS A 111 -15.66 32.23 17.21
C LYS A 111 -14.95 33.59 17.29
N LYS A 112 -15.15 34.48 16.32
CA LYS A 112 -14.44 35.76 16.18
C LYS A 112 -12.91 35.59 16.13
N ASP A 113 -12.46 34.48 15.57
CA ASP A 113 -11.04 34.14 15.41
C ASP A 113 -10.61 34.45 13.97
N THR A 114 -9.68 35.40 13.82
CA THR A 114 -9.18 35.84 12.50
C THR A 114 -8.05 34.98 11.96
N SER A 115 -7.50 34.06 12.76
CA SER A 115 -6.34 33.24 12.39
C SER A 115 -6.55 32.47 11.08
N PHE A 116 -7.76 31.94 10.86
CA PHE A 116 -8.11 31.21 9.64
C PHE A 116 -8.25 32.12 8.42
N SER A 117 -8.77 33.34 8.58
CA SER A 117 -8.87 34.32 7.48
C SER A 117 -7.49 34.84 7.09
N GLU A 118 -6.62 35.12 8.06
CA GLU A 118 -5.22 35.47 7.83
C GLU A 118 -4.49 34.33 7.12
N TYR A 119 -4.68 33.09 7.60
CA TYR A 119 -4.13 31.91 6.97
C TYR A 119 -4.51 31.79 5.48
N LEU A 120 -5.79 31.98 5.13
CA LEU A 120 -6.26 31.97 3.75
C LEU A 120 -5.61 33.05 2.86
N LYS A 121 -5.17 34.18 3.44
CA LYS A 121 -4.48 35.25 2.69
C LYS A 121 -3.01 34.93 2.41
N TYR A 122 -2.34 34.25 3.33
CA TYR A 122 -0.88 34.10 3.30
C TYR A 122 -0.39 32.80 2.66
N GLU A 123 -1.11 31.68 2.78
CA GLU A 123 -0.51 30.37 2.48
C GLU A 123 -0.84 29.76 1.11
N HIS A 124 -1.93 30.12 0.41
CA HIS A 124 -2.46 29.23 -0.64
C HIS A 124 -2.93 29.87 -1.94
N SER A 125 -3.16 28.98 -2.91
CA SER A 125 -3.66 29.19 -4.26
C SER A 125 -4.81 30.22 -4.33
N SER A 126 -4.80 31.04 -5.39
CA SER A 126 -5.76 32.13 -5.65
C SER A 126 -7.24 31.74 -5.54
N GLU A 127 -7.51 30.44 -5.58
CA GLU A 127 -8.80 29.78 -5.61
C GLU A 127 -9.50 29.82 -4.25
N TYR A 128 -8.78 29.65 -3.13
CA TYR A 128 -9.38 29.64 -1.79
C TYR A 128 -9.49 31.04 -1.18
N GLN A 129 -8.68 32.00 -1.64
CA GLN A 129 -8.75 33.41 -1.22
C GLN A 129 -10.13 34.03 -1.47
N ILE A 130 -10.84 33.53 -2.48
CA ILE A 130 -12.20 33.94 -2.83
C ILE A 130 -13.16 33.83 -1.64
N ILE A 131 -12.93 32.92 -0.69
CA ILE A 131 -13.78 32.77 0.50
C ILE A 131 -13.78 34.06 1.34
N ASN A 132 -12.65 34.77 1.40
CA ASN A 132 -12.56 36.06 2.11
C ASN A 132 -13.33 37.19 1.41
N ASP A 133 -13.64 37.04 0.11
CA ASP A 133 -14.28 38.06 -0.72
C ASP A 133 -15.80 37.87 -0.84
N ILE A 134 -16.37 36.88 -0.16
CA ILE A 134 -17.81 36.57 -0.16
C ILE A 134 -18.58 37.72 0.50
N LYS A 135 -19.36 38.47 -0.29
CA LYS A 135 -20.14 39.62 0.20
C LYS A 135 -21.40 39.23 0.95
N ASP A 136 -22.08 38.18 0.48
CA ASP A 136 -23.38 37.74 1.00
C ASP A 136 -23.25 36.59 2.01
N LEU A 137 -22.17 36.58 2.81
CA LEU A 137 -21.82 35.47 3.70
C LEU A 137 -22.97 35.07 4.62
N GLU A 138 -23.63 36.04 5.26
CA GLU A 138 -24.75 35.78 6.19
C GLU A 138 -25.97 35.18 5.48
N LYS A 139 -26.22 35.58 4.23
CA LYS A 139 -27.32 35.01 3.43
C LYS A 139 -27.03 33.55 3.09
N ILE A 140 -25.80 33.24 2.68
CA ILE A 140 -25.37 31.86 2.39
C ILE A 140 -25.43 31.01 3.66
N LYS A 141 -24.87 31.52 4.77
CA LYS A 141 -24.90 30.86 6.08
C LYS A 141 -26.33 30.53 6.53
N LYS A 142 -27.27 31.46 6.36
CA LYS A 142 -28.68 31.25 6.70
C LYS A 142 -29.35 30.18 5.84
N ARG A 143 -29.03 30.13 4.54
CA ARG A 143 -29.56 29.10 3.62
C ARG A 143 -29.06 27.70 3.99
N TYR A 144 -27.78 27.56 4.33
CA TYR A 144 -27.14 26.27 4.65
C TYR A 144 -26.92 26.07 6.14
N ILE A 145 -27.82 26.60 6.99
CA ILE A 145 -27.65 26.57 8.44
C ILE A 145 -27.66 25.13 8.98
N ASP A 146 -28.52 24.27 8.45
CA ASP A 146 -28.60 22.86 8.86
C ASP A 146 -27.32 22.10 8.50
N ALA A 147 -26.76 22.36 7.31
CA ALA A 147 -25.48 21.81 6.90
C ALA A 147 -24.34 22.30 7.80
N TYR A 148 -24.35 23.57 8.20
CA TYR A 148 -23.33 24.15 9.07
C TYR A 148 -23.40 23.56 10.50
N VAL A 149 -24.60 23.43 11.07
CA VAL A 149 -24.81 22.78 12.37
C VAL A 149 -24.35 21.33 12.32
N PHE A 150 -24.69 20.61 11.25
CA PHE A 150 -24.27 19.24 11.05
C PHE A 150 -22.74 19.11 10.93
N PHE A 151 -22.12 19.95 10.08
CA PHE A 151 -20.68 19.99 9.88
C PHE A 151 -19.94 20.19 11.21
N LYS A 152 -20.33 21.18 12.01
CA LYS A 152 -19.74 21.46 13.32
C LYS A 152 -19.86 20.26 14.28
N LYS A 153 -20.97 19.53 14.22
CA LYS A 153 -21.26 18.41 15.12
C LYS A 153 -20.51 17.14 14.75
N ASN A 154 -20.46 16.79 13.45
CA ASN A 154 -20.10 15.45 12.97
C ASN A 154 -18.85 15.42 12.09
N ILE A 155 -18.53 16.50 11.38
CA ILE A 155 -17.40 16.54 10.43
C ILE A 155 -16.20 17.25 11.04
N PHE A 156 -16.39 18.47 11.53
CA PHE A 156 -15.34 19.35 11.99
C PHE A 156 -14.57 18.77 13.17
N ILE A 157 -13.24 18.86 13.08
CA ILE A 157 -12.29 18.59 14.17
C ILE A 157 -11.40 19.81 14.37
N GLU A 158 -10.99 20.08 15.60
CA GLU A 158 -10.04 21.16 15.85
C GLU A 158 -8.68 20.82 15.23
N GLY A 159 -8.07 21.79 14.54
CA GLY A 159 -6.87 21.56 13.73
C GLY A 159 -7.14 20.89 12.38
N PHE A 160 -8.41 20.70 11.99
CA PHE A 160 -8.78 20.23 10.65
C PHE A 160 -8.15 21.10 9.57
N ASN A 161 -7.50 20.45 8.61
CA ASN A 161 -6.90 21.09 7.46
C ASN A 161 -7.75 20.78 6.21
N PRO A 162 -8.68 21.67 5.82
CA PRO A 162 -9.59 21.41 4.70
C PRO A 162 -8.92 21.52 3.33
N TRP A 163 -7.79 22.20 3.20
CA TRP A 163 -7.09 22.51 1.94
C TRP A 163 -6.04 21.49 1.54
N GLN A 164 -5.81 20.43 2.33
CA GLN A 164 -4.89 19.38 1.94
C GLN A 164 -5.33 18.74 0.63
N ASP A 165 -4.46 18.80 -0.37
CA ASP A 165 -4.59 18.02 -1.62
C ASP A 165 -4.43 16.50 -1.34
N ASN A 166 -4.18 16.11 -0.09
CA ASN A 166 -4.13 14.72 0.32
C ASN A 166 -5.50 14.06 0.17
N GLU A 167 -5.49 12.81 -0.30
CA GLU A 167 -6.66 11.96 -0.51
C GLU A 167 -7.37 11.57 0.78
N ILE A 168 -6.65 11.67 1.91
CA ILE A 168 -7.14 11.28 3.23
C ILE A 168 -7.72 12.51 3.92
N LYS A 169 -8.98 12.40 4.35
CA LYS A 169 -9.70 13.46 5.05
C LYS A 169 -10.14 12.97 6.42
N PHE A 170 -9.59 13.59 7.47
CA PHE A 170 -9.94 13.31 8.85
C PHE A 170 -11.20 14.07 9.27
N VAL A 171 -12.14 13.35 9.85
CA VAL A 171 -13.40 13.84 10.42
C VAL A 171 -13.56 13.36 11.86
N LYS A 172 -14.66 13.73 12.52
CA LYS A 172 -14.82 13.48 13.95
C LYS A 172 -14.85 12.00 14.32
N LYS A 173 -15.53 11.17 13.51
CA LYS A 173 -15.70 9.73 13.74
C LYS A 173 -14.61 8.85 13.09
N GLY A 174 -13.67 9.47 12.38
CA GLY A 174 -12.54 8.78 11.75
C GLY A 174 -12.03 9.50 10.52
N PHE A 175 -11.75 8.78 9.45
CA PHE A 175 -11.34 9.40 8.20
C PHE A 175 -11.87 8.61 7.03
N TYR A 176 -11.83 9.24 5.87
CA TYR A 176 -12.16 8.61 4.60
C TYR A 176 -11.11 8.98 3.56
N ILE A 177 -11.06 8.19 2.50
CA ILE A 177 -10.14 8.33 1.38
C ILE A 177 -10.94 8.68 0.14
N LEU A 178 -10.43 9.63 -0.63
CA LEU A 178 -10.87 10.01 -1.96
C LEU A 178 -9.91 9.42 -3.00
N PRO A 179 -10.12 8.18 -3.46
CA PRO A 179 -9.34 7.58 -4.54
C PRO A 179 -9.38 8.48 -5.79
N GLY A 180 -8.22 8.87 -6.33
CA GLY A 180 -8.18 9.54 -7.65
C GLY A 180 -7.54 10.92 -7.74
N SER A 181 -6.78 11.41 -6.77
CA SER A 181 -5.92 12.61 -6.95
C SER A 181 -4.49 12.26 -7.40
N ILE A 182 -4.09 11.01 -7.14
CA ILE A 182 -2.78 10.45 -7.40
C ILE A 182 -2.65 9.91 -8.83
N TRP A 183 -3.75 9.44 -9.42
CA TRP A 183 -3.72 8.68 -10.67
C TRP A 183 -3.83 9.61 -11.87
N ASN A 184 -2.81 9.59 -12.73
CA ASN A 184 -2.82 10.38 -13.95
C ASN A 184 -4.06 9.99 -14.78
N GLN A 185 -4.89 10.99 -15.13
CA GLN A 185 -6.23 10.81 -15.74
C GLN A 185 -6.23 10.06 -17.09
N ARG A 186 -5.07 9.64 -17.60
CA ARG A 186 -4.89 9.19 -18.99
C ARG A 186 -4.84 7.68 -19.19
N THR A 187 -4.59 6.87 -18.16
CA THR A 187 -4.22 5.45 -18.35
C THR A 187 -5.04 4.46 -17.54
N ASN A 188 -5.78 4.89 -16.53
CA ASN A 188 -6.59 3.96 -15.74
C ASN A 188 -8.00 3.76 -16.36
N PRO A 189 -8.38 2.54 -16.80
CA PRO A 189 -9.76 2.25 -17.22
C PRO A 189 -10.79 2.44 -16.08
N TRP A 190 -10.33 2.46 -14.83
CA TRP A 190 -11.11 2.79 -13.64
C TRP A 190 -11.26 4.30 -13.42
N ASN A 191 -10.37 5.16 -13.96
CA ASN A 191 -10.52 6.63 -13.96
C ASN A 191 -11.73 7.17 -14.76
N ARG A 192 -12.71 6.31 -15.09
CA ARG A 192 -14.11 6.70 -15.36
C ARG A 192 -14.79 7.41 -14.17
N PHE A 193 -14.12 7.59 -13.04
CA PHE A 193 -14.61 8.29 -11.85
C PHE A 193 -14.86 9.81 -12.07
N TYR A 194 -14.55 10.37 -13.24
CA TYR A 194 -14.93 11.73 -13.58
C TYR A 194 -15.51 11.82 -15.00
N LEU A 195 -16.48 10.97 -15.32
CA LEU A 195 -17.31 11.20 -16.50
C LEU A 195 -18.24 12.40 -16.20
N GLU A 196 -17.85 13.60 -16.63
CA GLU A 196 -18.78 14.73 -16.79
C GLU A 196 -19.74 14.43 -17.94
N GLU A 197 -20.62 13.44 -17.76
CA GLU A 197 -21.80 13.29 -18.60
C GLU A 197 -22.92 14.12 -17.97
N ASN A 198 -23.42 15.12 -18.70
CA ASN A 198 -24.57 15.94 -18.28
C ASN A 198 -24.38 16.69 -16.94
N ASN A 199 -23.20 17.26 -16.67
CA ASN A 199 -22.91 18.03 -15.44
C ASN A 199 -22.98 17.21 -14.12
N VAL A 200 -22.83 15.88 -14.21
CA VAL A 200 -22.74 15.01 -13.04
C VAL A 200 -21.32 14.45 -12.95
N VAL A 201 -20.79 14.34 -11.75
CA VAL A 201 -19.47 13.79 -11.44
C VAL A 201 -19.63 12.62 -10.48
N VAL A 202 -19.02 11.46 -10.73
CA VAL A 202 -19.21 10.26 -9.90
C VAL A 202 -18.00 9.98 -9.02
N ALA A 203 -18.04 10.37 -7.75
CA ALA A 203 -16.92 10.11 -6.84
C ALA A 203 -17.16 8.86 -5.98
N ASP A 204 -16.13 8.05 -5.80
CA ASP A 204 -16.13 6.97 -4.81
C ASP A 204 -15.32 7.43 -3.58
N LEU A 205 -15.83 7.17 -2.38
CA LEU A 205 -15.19 7.47 -1.10
C LEU A 205 -15.06 6.19 -0.29
N PHE A 206 -13.92 5.98 0.36
CA PHE A 206 -13.68 4.76 1.14
C PHE A 206 -13.43 5.04 2.62
N SER A 207 -13.91 4.17 3.50
CA SER A 207 -13.60 4.21 4.94
C SER A 207 -13.68 2.82 5.55
N SER A 208 -12.95 2.60 6.65
CA SER A 208 -13.13 1.39 7.48
C SER A 208 -14.45 1.40 8.26
N LYS A 209 -15.12 2.56 8.37
CA LYS A 209 -16.37 2.72 9.13
C LYS A 209 -17.50 3.27 8.25
N ALA A 210 -18.66 2.62 8.27
CA ALA A 210 -19.87 3.09 7.58
C ALA A 210 -20.30 4.49 8.06
N GLU A 211 -20.33 4.68 9.38
CA GLU A 211 -20.79 5.92 10.03
C GLU A 211 -20.03 7.17 9.57
N VAL A 212 -18.76 7.01 9.18
CA VAL A 212 -17.96 8.11 8.62
C VAL A 212 -18.55 8.53 7.28
N LEU A 213 -18.80 7.57 6.39
CA LEU A 213 -19.34 7.85 5.06
C LEU A 213 -20.79 8.31 5.10
N GLU A 214 -21.59 7.80 6.04
CA GLU A 214 -22.95 8.28 6.31
C GLU A 214 -22.94 9.77 6.70
N ASP A 215 -22.04 10.19 7.60
CA ASP A 215 -21.90 11.60 7.95
C ASP A 215 -21.47 12.45 6.73
N ILE A 216 -20.58 11.94 5.87
CA ILE A 216 -20.16 12.64 4.65
C ILE A 216 -21.34 12.81 3.68
N SER A 217 -22.07 11.72 3.42
CA SER A 217 -23.25 11.70 2.57
C SER A 217 -24.31 12.69 3.06
N GLU A 218 -24.66 12.63 4.34
CA GLU A 218 -25.68 13.52 4.92
C GLU A 218 -25.26 14.98 4.81
N PHE A 219 -24.00 15.30 5.08
CA PHE A 219 -23.49 16.66 4.91
C PHE A 219 -23.64 17.15 3.46
N PHE A 220 -23.26 16.32 2.48
CA PHE A 220 -23.34 16.69 1.08
C PHE A 220 -24.77 16.76 0.51
N ILE A 221 -25.70 15.98 1.07
CA ILE A 221 -27.14 16.12 0.82
C ILE A 221 -27.63 17.48 1.32
N LYS A 222 -27.28 17.87 2.56
CA LYS A 222 -27.72 19.15 3.16
C LYS A 222 -27.23 20.39 2.42
N ILE A 223 -26.14 20.30 1.65
CA ILE A 223 -25.66 21.40 0.79
C ILE A 223 -26.10 21.29 -0.67
N GLU A 224 -27.05 20.40 -0.95
CA GLU A 224 -27.68 20.18 -2.26
C GLU A 224 -26.69 19.78 -3.36
N LYS A 225 -25.61 19.06 -2.99
CA LYS A 225 -24.54 18.65 -3.91
C LYS A 225 -24.66 17.25 -4.47
N ILE A 226 -25.27 16.35 -3.71
CA ILE A 226 -25.49 14.97 -4.17
C ILE A 226 -26.85 14.86 -4.83
N LYS A 227 -26.89 14.14 -5.95
CA LYS A 227 -28.13 13.71 -6.62
C LYS A 227 -28.53 12.31 -6.18
N ASN A 228 -27.58 11.38 -6.23
CA ASN A 228 -27.74 9.97 -5.89
C ASN A 228 -26.53 9.51 -5.08
N GLU A 229 -26.75 8.53 -4.21
CA GLU A 229 -25.69 7.91 -3.42
C GLU A 229 -25.91 6.41 -3.30
N ASN A 230 -24.81 5.69 -3.11
CA ASN A 230 -24.83 4.27 -2.83
C ASN A 230 -23.73 3.92 -1.83
N LEU A 231 -24.13 3.61 -0.59
CA LEU A 231 -23.24 3.13 0.46
C LEU A 231 -23.27 1.60 0.48
N THR A 232 -22.13 0.97 0.22
CA THR A 232 -21.99 -0.48 0.18
C THR A 232 -20.70 -0.93 0.85
N ARG A 233 -20.73 -2.11 1.45
CA ARG A 233 -19.49 -2.79 1.85
C ARG A 233 -19.05 -3.68 0.71
N ILE A 234 -17.82 -3.49 0.23
CA ILE A 234 -17.26 -4.25 -0.88
C ILE A 234 -16.30 -5.33 -0.35
N PHE A 235 -16.45 -6.53 -0.89
CA PHE A 235 -15.61 -7.70 -0.62
C PHE A 235 -15.06 -8.33 -1.91
N SER A 236 -15.63 -7.94 -3.06
CA SER A 236 -15.28 -8.39 -4.41
C SER A 236 -15.90 -7.45 -5.45
N PRO A 237 -15.38 -7.38 -6.70
CA PRO A 237 -14.18 -8.05 -7.19
C PRO A 237 -12.92 -7.55 -6.48
N GLU A 238 -11.82 -8.32 -6.51
CA GLU A 238 -10.61 -8.01 -5.74
C GLU A 238 -10.08 -6.62 -6.09
N GLU A 239 -10.10 -6.24 -7.36
CA GLU A 239 -9.68 -4.94 -7.86
C GLU A 239 -10.38 -3.78 -7.15
N GLU A 240 -11.69 -3.88 -6.92
CA GLU A 240 -12.45 -2.84 -6.22
C GLU A 240 -12.06 -2.75 -4.74
N VAL A 241 -11.83 -3.90 -4.10
CA VAL A 241 -11.45 -3.95 -2.68
C VAL A 241 -10.04 -3.46 -2.48
N PHE A 242 -9.12 -3.75 -3.40
CA PHE A 242 -7.73 -3.30 -3.32
C PHE A 242 -7.53 -1.85 -3.76
N ALA A 243 -8.50 -1.21 -4.41
CA ALA A 243 -8.38 0.16 -4.90
C ALA A 243 -7.87 1.17 -3.82
N PRO A 244 -8.43 1.24 -2.60
CA PRO A 244 -7.92 2.16 -1.57
C PRO A 244 -6.74 1.60 -0.76
N TYR A 245 -6.21 0.41 -1.08
CA TYR A 245 -5.24 -0.30 -0.25
C TYR A 245 -3.95 0.51 -0.06
N ALA A 246 -3.39 1.04 -1.14
CA ALA A 246 -2.16 1.83 -1.08
C ALA A 246 -2.35 3.11 -0.29
N ASP A 247 -3.51 3.76 -0.39
CA ASP A 247 -3.80 5.01 0.32
C ASP A 247 -3.93 4.75 1.83
N PHE A 248 -4.61 3.67 2.24
CA PHE A 248 -4.67 3.26 3.64
C PHE A 248 -3.29 2.91 4.18
N LEU A 249 -2.48 2.20 3.41
CA LEU A 249 -1.13 1.83 3.80
C LEU A 249 -0.23 3.07 3.90
N SER A 250 -0.29 3.98 2.94
CA SER A 250 0.42 5.26 2.92
C SER A 250 0.06 6.12 4.14
N ALA A 251 -1.23 6.17 4.50
CA ALA A 251 -1.72 6.90 5.66
C ALA A 251 -1.20 6.37 7.01
N THR A 252 -0.87 5.08 7.08
CA THR A 252 -0.70 4.39 8.37
C THR A 252 0.64 3.68 8.55
N HIS A 253 1.48 3.56 7.52
CA HIS A 253 2.70 2.76 7.55
C HIS A 253 3.65 3.15 8.69
N GLU A 254 3.78 4.43 9.05
CA GLU A 254 4.66 4.87 10.14
C GLU A 254 4.21 4.37 11.52
N LYS A 255 2.91 4.11 11.68
CA LYS A 255 2.31 3.65 12.94
C LYS A 255 2.25 2.14 13.02
N ILE A 256 1.99 1.46 11.90
CA ILE A 256 1.82 0.00 11.86
C ILE A 256 3.14 -0.75 11.58
N ILE A 257 4.12 -0.12 10.93
CA ILE A 257 5.44 -0.69 10.63
C ILE A 257 6.48 -0.04 11.54
N LYS A 258 6.87 -0.74 12.61
CA LYS A 258 7.83 -0.22 13.61
C LYS A 258 9.27 -0.13 13.10
N ASP A 259 9.62 -0.93 12.10
CA ASP A 259 10.94 -0.87 11.48
C ASP A 259 11.02 0.34 10.55
N ARG A 260 11.84 1.33 10.91
CA ARG A 260 11.98 2.58 10.16
C ARG A 260 12.45 2.39 8.72
N ASN A 261 13.33 1.43 8.47
CA ASN A 261 13.86 1.19 7.13
C ASN A 261 12.77 0.56 6.25
N ILE A 262 12.03 -0.42 6.77
CA ILE A 262 10.90 -1.04 6.07
C ILE A 262 9.80 0.01 5.85
N SER A 263 9.43 0.77 6.87
CA SER A 263 8.39 1.80 6.78
C SER A 263 8.70 2.86 5.72
N ARG A 264 9.96 3.33 5.68
CA ARG A 264 10.43 4.26 4.63
C ARG A 264 10.30 3.67 3.22
N ARG A 265 10.63 2.39 3.03
CA ARG A 265 10.50 1.71 1.73
C ARG A 265 9.05 1.54 1.30
N PHE A 266 8.13 1.29 2.24
CA PHE A 266 6.69 1.30 1.95
C PHE A 266 6.23 2.69 1.51
N SER A 267 6.67 3.74 2.18
CA SER A 267 6.39 5.13 1.80
C SER A 267 6.86 5.42 0.36
N GLU A 268 8.12 5.09 0.04
CA GLU A 268 8.68 5.19 -1.31
C GLU A 268 7.84 4.40 -2.33
N ALA A 269 7.52 3.13 -2.03
CA ALA A 269 6.76 2.29 -2.94
C ALA A 269 5.33 2.81 -3.19
N THR A 270 4.65 3.34 -2.17
CA THR A 270 3.33 3.96 -2.34
C THR A 270 3.42 5.23 -3.18
N SER A 271 4.48 6.05 -3.02
CA SER A 271 4.70 7.22 -3.87
C SER A 271 4.95 6.85 -5.33
N GLU A 272 5.71 5.79 -5.60
CA GLU A 272 5.96 5.32 -6.97
C GLU A 272 4.72 4.72 -7.61
N LEU A 273 3.88 4.02 -6.83
CA LEU A 273 2.56 3.60 -7.28
C LEU A 273 1.73 4.82 -7.67
N SER A 274 1.81 5.88 -6.86
CA SER A 274 1.11 7.12 -7.11
C SER A 274 1.52 7.81 -8.40
N ASP A 275 2.81 7.78 -8.74
CA ASP A 275 3.34 8.39 -9.96
C ASP A 275 3.17 7.49 -11.22
N ASP A 276 2.26 6.49 -11.18
CA ASP A 276 2.06 5.45 -12.21
C ASP A 276 3.33 4.64 -12.53
N ASN A 277 4.31 4.62 -11.64
CA ASN A 277 5.57 3.90 -11.81
C ASN A 277 5.52 2.50 -11.18
N PHE A 278 4.58 1.68 -11.65
CA PHE A 278 4.26 0.36 -11.10
C PHE A 278 5.46 -0.59 -11.05
N SER A 279 6.32 -0.55 -12.08
CA SER A 279 7.51 -1.40 -12.12
C SER A 279 8.51 -1.04 -11.03
N HIS A 280 8.69 0.26 -10.75
CA HIS A 280 9.60 0.71 -9.71
C HIS A 280 9.02 0.45 -8.31
N CYS A 281 7.71 0.66 -8.11
CA CYS A 281 7.00 0.25 -6.91
C CYS A 281 7.26 -1.22 -6.56
N ILE A 282 7.06 -2.13 -7.53
CA ILE A 282 7.29 -3.58 -7.35
C ILE A 282 8.76 -3.86 -7.03
N ASN A 283 9.71 -3.18 -7.66
CA ASN A 283 11.12 -3.36 -7.37
C ASN A 283 11.48 -2.96 -5.94
N ILE A 284 11.02 -1.79 -5.47
CA ILE A 284 11.25 -1.31 -4.11
C ILE A 284 10.68 -2.31 -3.09
N ILE A 285 9.43 -2.73 -3.29
CA ILE A 285 8.77 -3.60 -2.33
C ILE A 285 9.31 -5.03 -2.37
N SER A 286 9.78 -5.50 -3.52
CA SER A 286 10.45 -6.79 -3.63
C SER A 286 11.75 -6.83 -2.84
N VAL A 287 12.52 -5.74 -2.80
CA VAL A 287 13.73 -5.63 -1.96
C VAL A 287 13.37 -5.69 -0.47
N VAL A 288 12.25 -5.09 -0.08
CA VAL A 288 11.73 -5.22 1.30
C VAL A 288 11.41 -6.68 1.63
N ALA A 289 10.75 -7.39 0.71
CA ALA A 289 10.45 -8.81 0.89
C ALA A 289 11.73 -9.66 1.02
N GLU A 290 12.77 -9.37 0.24
CA GLU A 290 14.09 -10.00 0.40
C GLU A 290 14.69 -9.74 1.77
N ASP A 291 14.72 -8.49 2.22
CA ASP A 291 15.26 -8.11 3.52
C ASP A 291 14.53 -8.86 4.65
N ILE A 292 13.22 -9.04 4.54
CA ILE A 292 12.44 -9.83 5.50
C ILE A 292 12.82 -11.32 5.43
N LEU A 293 12.91 -11.91 4.24
CA LEU A 293 13.31 -13.33 4.10
C LEU A 293 14.74 -13.60 4.58
N VAL A 294 15.68 -12.65 4.37
CA VAL A 294 17.02 -12.71 4.94
C VAL A 294 16.94 -12.75 6.46
N ARG A 295 16.15 -11.88 7.10
CA ARG A 295 15.96 -11.88 8.56
C ARG A 295 15.31 -13.17 9.06
N VAL A 296 14.35 -13.73 8.32
CA VAL A 296 13.76 -15.04 8.63
C VAL A 296 14.85 -16.11 8.63
N TYR A 297 15.63 -16.18 7.55
CA TYR A 297 16.73 -17.14 7.43
C TYR A 297 17.74 -16.98 8.59
N GLU A 298 18.23 -15.76 8.81
CA GLU A 298 19.29 -15.50 9.78
C GLU A 298 18.84 -15.76 11.22
N ASN A 299 17.59 -15.46 11.56
CA ASN A 299 17.06 -15.70 12.90
C ASN A 299 16.70 -17.16 13.14
N VAL A 300 16.02 -17.81 12.19
CA VAL A 300 15.57 -19.20 12.34
C VAL A 300 16.76 -20.16 12.31
N TYR A 301 17.70 -19.98 11.39
CA TYR A 301 18.86 -20.87 11.27
C TYR A 301 20.06 -20.44 12.12
N ARG A 302 20.07 -19.20 12.64
CA ARG A 302 21.20 -18.62 13.40
C ARG A 302 22.51 -18.59 12.61
N GLU A 303 22.40 -18.33 11.32
CA GLU A 303 23.51 -18.35 10.38
C GLU A 303 23.38 -17.18 9.42
N VAL A 304 24.51 -16.65 8.93
CA VAL A 304 24.51 -15.55 7.95
C VAL A 304 23.91 -16.03 6.63
N CYS A 305 22.98 -15.27 6.06
CA CYS A 305 22.38 -15.60 4.78
C CYS A 305 23.42 -15.46 3.65
N PRO A 306 23.47 -16.39 2.67
CA PRO A 306 24.30 -16.18 1.48
C PRO A 306 23.93 -14.87 0.78
N LYS A 307 24.95 -14.15 0.31
CA LYS A 307 24.78 -12.84 -0.34
C LYS A 307 24.24 -12.98 -1.77
N ASN A 308 23.59 -11.92 -2.26
CA ASN A 308 23.13 -11.77 -3.66
C ASN A 308 22.11 -12.83 -4.11
N LEU A 309 21.23 -13.27 -3.21
CA LEU A 309 20.12 -14.15 -3.55
C LEU A 309 18.87 -13.31 -3.88
N GLY A 310 18.27 -13.57 -5.04
CA GLY A 310 16.95 -13.03 -5.40
C GLY A 310 15.81 -13.63 -4.57
N LEU A 311 14.60 -13.05 -4.62
CA LEU A 311 13.45 -13.47 -3.82
C LEU A 311 13.15 -14.98 -3.93
N GLY A 312 13.02 -15.50 -5.17
CA GLY A 312 12.78 -16.92 -5.39
C GLY A 312 13.94 -17.80 -4.90
N GLN A 313 15.19 -17.33 -5.04
CA GLN A 313 16.36 -18.07 -4.56
C GLN A 313 16.42 -18.11 -3.03
N LEU A 314 16.00 -17.04 -2.35
CA LEU A 314 15.87 -16.99 -0.89
C LEU A 314 14.81 -17.99 -0.43
N GLN A 315 13.63 -17.97 -1.05
CA GLN A 315 12.54 -18.91 -0.75
C GLN A 315 13.03 -20.37 -0.88
N ASP A 316 13.67 -20.71 -2.00
CA ASP A 316 14.21 -22.07 -2.24
C ASP A 316 15.32 -22.43 -1.25
N THR A 317 16.13 -21.46 -0.83
CA THR A 317 17.24 -21.69 0.10
C THR A 317 16.73 -21.98 1.50
N ILE A 318 15.73 -21.22 1.97
CA ILE A 318 15.03 -21.47 3.24
C ILE A 318 14.39 -22.86 3.19
N ALA A 319 13.58 -23.16 2.17
CA ALA A 319 12.88 -24.44 2.05
C ALA A 319 13.85 -25.64 2.01
N ARG A 320 14.93 -25.57 1.21
CA ARG A 320 15.94 -26.64 1.16
C ARG A 320 16.64 -26.86 2.49
N LYS A 321 16.90 -25.78 3.23
CA LYS A 321 17.60 -25.89 4.52
C LYS A 321 16.70 -26.48 5.61
N ALA A 322 15.42 -26.09 5.66
CA ALA A 322 14.44 -26.73 6.53
C ALA A 322 14.36 -28.24 6.25
N ASN A 323 14.25 -28.64 4.98
CA ASN A 323 14.23 -30.05 4.59
C ASN A 323 15.50 -30.81 5.00
N LYS A 324 16.69 -30.20 4.87
CA LYS A 324 17.96 -30.83 5.26
C LYS A 324 18.07 -31.07 6.77
N LEU A 325 17.55 -30.16 7.59
CA LEU A 325 17.64 -30.25 9.05
C LEU A 325 16.64 -31.24 9.65
N LEU A 326 15.50 -31.45 9.00
CA LEU A 326 14.38 -32.21 9.55
C LEU A 326 14.14 -33.56 8.90
N LYS A 327 14.56 -33.77 7.64
CA LYS A 327 14.54 -35.12 7.06
C LYS A 327 15.69 -35.93 7.65
N LYS A 328 15.37 -37.02 8.36
CA LYS A 328 16.35 -38.07 8.67
C LYS A 328 16.93 -38.57 7.35
N GLU A 329 18.26 -38.59 7.24
CA GLU A 329 18.92 -39.27 6.14
C GLU A 329 18.42 -40.72 6.13
N ASN A 330 17.58 -41.07 5.16
CA ASN A 330 17.43 -42.47 4.79
C ASN A 330 18.81 -42.87 4.30
N SER A 331 19.51 -43.68 5.10
CA SER A 331 20.84 -44.19 4.79
C SER A 331 20.81 -44.76 3.37
N LYS A 332 21.49 -44.07 2.45
CA LYS A 332 21.64 -44.55 1.08
C LYS A 332 22.35 -45.92 1.11
N PRO A 333 21.92 -46.91 0.31
CA PRO A 333 22.74 -48.09 0.08
C PRO A 333 24.06 -47.67 -0.58
N ASP A 334 25.19 -48.10 -0.03
CA ASP A 334 26.52 -47.72 -0.50
C ASP A 334 26.87 -48.47 -1.80
N ASN A 335 26.57 -47.85 -2.95
CA ASN A 335 26.94 -48.37 -4.27
C ASN A 335 28.46 -48.58 -4.44
N GLN A 336 29.30 -47.97 -3.58
CA GLN A 336 30.73 -48.22 -3.59
C GLN A 336 31.10 -49.62 -3.07
N GLU A 337 30.29 -50.24 -2.20
CA GLU A 337 30.50 -51.63 -1.79
C GLU A 337 30.29 -52.61 -2.94
N VAL A 338 29.27 -52.39 -3.77
CA VAL A 338 28.97 -53.22 -4.94
C VAL A 338 30.09 -53.11 -5.99
N LEU A 339 30.63 -51.91 -6.22
CA LEU A 339 31.78 -51.71 -7.13
C LEU A 339 33.07 -52.31 -6.58
N LYS A 340 33.28 -52.28 -5.26
CA LYS A 340 34.41 -52.98 -4.61
C LYS A 340 34.29 -54.50 -4.77
N GLU A 341 33.10 -55.08 -4.62
CA GLU A 341 32.81 -56.50 -4.88
C GLU A 341 33.11 -56.91 -6.33
N ILE A 342 32.67 -56.11 -7.30
CA ILE A 342 32.92 -56.35 -8.74
C ILE A 342 34.43 -56.30 -9.06
N ASN A 343 35.17 -55.36 -8.47
CA ASN A 343 36.62 -55.25 -8.70
C ASN A 343 37.41 -56.43 -8.10
N LYS A 344 36.93 -57.08 -7.04
CA LYS A 344 37.53 -58.31 -6.50
C LYS A 344 37.46 -59.49 -7.48
N LEU A 345 36.52 -59.48 -8.43
CA LEU A 345 36.34 -60.57 -9.41
C LEU A 345 37.38 -60.55 -10.55
N ASN A 346 38.11 -59.45 -10.75
CA ASN A 346 39.18 -59.34 -11.76
C ASN A 346 40.39 -60.27 -11.49
N GLY A 347 40.54 -60.79 -10.27
CA GLY A 347 41.66 -61.66 -9.90
C GLY A 347 41.45 -63.15 -10.23
N ARG A 348 40.27 -63.57 -10.67
CA ARG A 348 39.95 -65.00 -10.88
C ARG A 348 40.05 -65.37 -12.36
N LYS A 349 41.05 -66.21 -12.70
CA LYS A 349 41.44 -66.70 -14.04
C LYS A 349 40.38 -67.48 -14.86
N LYS A 350 39.08 -67.37 -14.54
CA LYS A 350 38.01 -68.18 -15.17
C LYS A 350 36.74 -67.41 -15.57
N LEU A 351 36.77 -66.08 -15.65
CA LEU A 351 35.69 -65.34 -16.31
C LEU A 351 36.15 -64.80 -17.66
N ASN A 352 35.35 -65.09 -18.69
CA ASN A 352 35.54 -64.59 -20.04
C ASN A 352 35.56 -63.04 -20.02
N SER A 353 36.60 -62.44 -20.60
CA SER A 353 36.82 -60.98 -20.57
C SER A 353 35.67 -60.17 -21.18
N GLU A 354 34.89 -60.79 -22.08
CA GLU A 354 33.70 -60.16 -22.65
C GLU A 354 32.54 -60.09 -21.66
N VAL A 355 32.37 -61.11 -20.81
CA VAL A 355 31.33 -61.13 -19.76
C VAL A 355 31.63 -60.08 -18.69
N LEU A 356 32.90 -59.89 -18.31
CA LEU A 356 33.30 -58.83 -17.37
C LEU A 356 33.11 -57.42 -17.96
N LYS A 357 33.37 -57.23 -19.26
CA LYS A 357 33.05 -55.98 -19.96
C LYS A 357 31.54 -55.72 -20.02
N LEU A 358 30.74 -56.77 -20.25
CA LEU A 358 29.28 -56.68 -20.26
C LEU A 358 28.71 -56.37 -18.87
N ILE A 359 29.23 -57.00 -17.81
CA ILE A 359 28.85 -56.70 -16.42
C ILE A 359 29.25 -55.27 -16.06
N ARG A 360 30.43 -54.79 -16.49
CA ARG A 360 30.82 -53.39 -16.29
C ARG A 360 29.94 -52.41 -17.06
N SER A 361 29.60 -52.69 -18.32
CA SER A 361 28.72 -51.80 -19.09
C SER A 361 27.30 -51.80 -18.54
N LEU A 362 26.80 -52.94 -18.05
CA LEU A 362 25.55 -53.04 -17.30
C LEU A 362 25.61 -52.25 -15.99
N ALA A 363 26.68 -52.39 -15.20
CA ALA A 363 26.83 -51.65 -13.95
C ALA A 363 26.89 -50.12 -14.18
N LEU A 364 27.63 -49.67 -15.20
CA LEU A 364 27.72 -48.25 -15.58
C LEU A 364 26.41 -47.71 -16.19
N ASN A 365 25.68 -48.52 -16.96
CA ASN A 365 24.36 -48.14 -17.46
C ASN A 365 23.32 -48.15 -16.34
N MET A 366 23.43 -49.07 -15.37
CA MET A 366 22.62 -49.06 -14.16
C MET A 366 22.94 -47.84 -13.32
N GLU A 367 24.20 -47.43 -13.17
CA GLU A 367 24.59 -46.19 -12.49
C GLU A 367 23.97 -44.96 -13.17
N LYS A 368 24.09 -44.84 -14.50
CA LYS A 368 23.45 -43.75 -15.27
C LYS A 368 21.92 -43.77 -15.21
N ASN A 369 21.31 -44.95 -15.25
CA ASN A 369 19.86 -45.10 -15.12
C ASN A 369 19.41 -44.86 -13.69
N THR A 370 20.24 -45.19 -12.69
CA THR A 370 19.98 -44.88 -11.28
C THR A 370 20.09 -43.38 -11.07
N ASP A 371 21.07 -42.66 -11.63
CA ASP A 371 21.13 -41.19 -11.59
C ASP A 371 19.93 -40.52 -12.27
N TYR A 372 19.43 -41.11 -13.36
CA TYR A 372 18.25 -40.63 -14.07
C TYR A 372 16.97 -40.91 -13.27
N LEU A 373 16.79 -42.14 -12.80
CA LEU A 373 15.67 -42.54 -11.96
C LEU A 373 15.71 -41.82 -10.61
N GLU A 374 16.88 -41.56 -10.03
CA GLU A 374 17.09 -40.73 -8.85
C GLU A 374 16.70 -39.30 -9.13
N ARG A 375 17.02 -38.72 -10.30
CA ARG A 375 16.53 -37.39 -10.66
C ARG A 375 15.02 -37.34 -10.83
N VAL A 376 14.42 -38.37 -11.42
CA VAL A 376 12.96 -38.47 -11.62
C VAL A 376 12.25 -38.71 -10.28
N ILE A 377 12.73 -39.65 -9.47
CA ILE A 377 12.24 -39.97 -8.13
C ILE A 377 12.47 -38.79 -7.19
N ASP A 378 13.64 -38.14 -7.17
CA ASP A 378 13.85 -36.90 -6.42
C ASP A 378 12.88 -35.83 -6.89
N SER A 379 12.62 -35.68 -8.20
CA SER A 379 11.70 -34.66 -8.68
C SER A 379 10.23 -34.91 -8.29
N GLU A 380 9.84 -36.17 -8.10
CA GLU A 380 8.49 -36.57 -7.70
C GLU A 380 8.33 -36.67 -6.16
N VAL A 381 9.31 -37.22 -5.45
CA VAL A 381 9.37 -37.27 -3.96
C VAL A 381 9.57 -35.87 -3.35
N ARG A 382 10.27 -34.95 -4.05
CA ARG A 382 10.34 -33.53 -3.64
C ARG A 382 8.98 -32.84 -3.67
N LYS A 383 7.98 -33.34 -4.43
CA LYS A 383 6.62 -32.77 -4.43
C LYS A 383 5.74 -33.30 -3.31
N SER A 384 5.95 -34.54 -2.84
CA SER A 384 5.08 -35.18 -1.85
C SER A 384 5.47 -34.92 -0.39
N ASP A 385 6.77 -34.72 -0.09
CA ASP A 385 7.28 -34.56 1.29
C ASP A 385 8.00 -33.23 1.53
N GLU A 386 7.66 -32.16 0.81
CA GLU A 386 8.28 -30.85 1.03
C GLU A 386 7.81 -30.28 2.37
N ILE A 387 8.73 -30.09 3.32
CA ILE A 387 8.44 -29.40 4.56
C ILE A 387 8.04 -27.96 4.24
N LYS A 388 6.80 -27.60 4.59
CA LYS A 388 6.24 -26.27 4.34
C LYS A 388 6.49 -25.37 5.55
N LEU A 389 7.56 -24.59 5.48
CA LEU A 389 7.87 -23.59 6.52
C LEU A 389 6.89 -22.40 6.51
N PHE A 390 6.38 -22.04 5.33
CA PHE A 390 5.43 -20.95 5.17
C PHE A 390 4.01 -21.50 5.09
N PRO A 391 3.02 -20.84 5.73
CA PRO A 391 1.61 -21.12 5.51
C PRO A 391 1.27 -21.10 4.00
N ALA A 392 0.28 -21.88 3.58
CA ALA A 392 -0.10 -22.01 2.17
C ALA A 392 -0.34 -20.63 1.51
N TYR A 393 -1.12 -19.77 2.16
CA TYR A 393 -1.43 -18.45 1.65
C TYR A 393 -0.19 -17.53 1.56
N LEU A 394 0.73 -17.61 2.53
CA LEU A 394 1.99 -16.86 2.44
C LEU A 394 2.86 -17.36 1.28
N LYS A 395 2.88 -18.68 1.04
CA LYS A 395 3.58 -19.26 -0.11
C LYS A 395 3.02 -18.72 -1.42
N ASP A 396 1.69 -18.59 -1.53
CA ASP A 396 1.05 -18.00 -2.71
C ASP A 396 1.42 -16.53 -2.89
N CYS A 397 1.39 -15.72 -1.82
CA CYS A 397 1.88 -14.35 -1.82
C CYS A 397 3.36 -14.22 -2.27
N LEU A 398 4.24 -15.09 -1.78
CA LEU A 398 5.66 -15.12 -2.19
C LEU A 398 5.83 -15.51 -3.66
N ASN A 399 5.02 -16.44 -4.15
CA ASN A 399 5.02 -16.85 -5.55
C ASN A 399 4.52 -15.71 -6.46
N GLU A 400 3.47 -14.99 -6.05
CA GLU A 400 2.98 -13.79 -6.74
C GLU A 400 4.07 -12.71 -6.81
N LEU A 401 4.70 -12.38 -5.68
CA LEU A 401 5.81 -11.42 -5.63
C LEU A 401 6.96 -11.81 -6.55
N THR A 402 7.38 -13.08 -6.51
CA THR A 402 8.46 -13.59 -7.35
C THR A 402 8.09 -13.46 -8.83
N ARG A 403 6.84 -13.78 -9.20
CA ARG A 403 6.33 -13.63 -10.56
C ARG A 403 6.39 -12.18 -11.03
N TYR A 404 5.91 -11.24 -10.22
CA TYR A 404 5.88 -9.82 -10.58
C TYR A 404 7.28 -9.23 -10.68
N ARG A 405 8.15 -9.52 -9.72
CA ARG A 405 9.55 -9.08 -9.75
C ARG A 405 10.33 -9.62 -10.95
N ASN A 406 10.15 -10.89 -11.28
CA ASN A 406 10.78 -11.45 -12.47
C ASN A 406 10.26 -10.76 -13.75
N SER A 407 9.03 -10.27 -13.72
CA SER A 407 8.40 -9.56 -14.85
C SER A 407 8.84 -8.11 -14.98
N THR A 408 9.25 -7.45 -13.89
CA THR A 408 9.91 -6.14 -13.96
C THR A 408 11.37 -6.26 -14.40
N SER A 409 12.05 -7.34 -14.02
CA SER A 409 13.49 -7.54 -14.26
C SER A 409 13.82 -8.16 -15.63
N HIS A 410 12.96 -9.04 -16.12
CA HIS A 410 13.05 -9.67 -17.42
C HIS A 410 11.83 -9.24 -18.22
N LYS A 411 11.96 -8.91 -19.51
CA LYS A 411 10.85 -8.54 -20.41
C LYS A 411 9.84 -9.70 -20.58
N SER A 412 9.13 -10.03 -19.51
CA SER A 412 8.15 -11.12 -19.44
C SER A 412 6.84 -10.69 -20.08
N ARG A 413 5.99 -11.67 -20.37
CA ARG A 413 4.67 -11.44 -20.98
C ARG A 413 3.62 -10.94 -19.99
N VAL A 414 3.91 -10.89 -18.69
CA VAL A 414 2.96 -10.39 -17.68
C VAL A 414 2.99 -8.87 -17.74
N PRO A 415 1.89 -8.20 -18.14
CA PRO A 415 1.82 -6.75 -18.05
C PRO A 415 1.87 -6.36 -16.57
N ILE A 416 2.74 -5.42 -16.23
CA ILE A 416 2.80 -4.84 -14.90
C ILE A 416 1.92 -3.58 -14.91
N GLY A 417 0.76 -3.68 -14.28
CA GLY A 417 -0.16 -2.58 -14.05
C GLY A 417 -0.31 -2.25 -12.57
N GLU A 418 -1.27 -1.37 -12.31
CA GLU A 418 -1.68 -0.95 -10.97
C GLU A 418 -2.06 -2.13 -10.08
N TYR A 419 -2.88 -3.04 -10.58
CA TYR A 419 -3.37 -4.18 -9.81
C TYR A 419 -2.23 -5.09 -9.34
N GLU A 420 -1.28 -5.40 -10.22
CA GLU A 420 -0.10 -6.20 -9.88
C GLU A 420 0.77 -5.50 -8.82
N ALA A 421 0.90 -4.17 -8.89
CA ALA A 421 1.63 -3.40 -7.91
C ALA A 421 0.91 -3.34 -6.54
N LEU A 422 -0.42 -3.19 -6.53
CA LEU A 422 -1.24 -3.30 -5.31
C LEU A 422 -1.11 -4.68 -4.66
N ARG A 423 -1.17 -5.75 -5.47
CA ARG A 423 -0.96 -7.13 -5.00
C ARG A 423 0.45 -7.34 -4.46
N ALA A 424 1.47 -6.73 -5.05
CA ALA A 424 2.84 -6.80 -4.54
C ALA A 424 3.01 -6.05 -3.20
N LEU A 425 2.38 -4.87 -3.05
CA LEU A 425 2.32 -4.16 -1.77
C LEU A 425 1.63 -5.01 -0.70
N TYR A 426 0.49 -5.62 -1.05
CA TYR A 426 -0.25 -6.52 -0.19
C TYR A 426 0.57 -7.71 0.26
N ALA A 427 1.12 -8.49 -0.68
CA ALA A 427 1.88 -9.70 -0.39
C ALA A 427 3.11 -9.40 0.48
N THR A 428 3.80 -8.28 0.26
CA THR A 428 4.93 -7.89 1.10
C THR A 428 4.49 -7.44 2.49
N PHE A 429 3.39 -6.69 2.60
CA PHE A 429 2.83 -6.31 3.90
C PHE A 429 2.38 -7.53 4.70
N TYR A 430 1.74 -8.50 4.03
CA TYR A 430 1.33 -9.76 4.63
C TYR A 430 2.55 -10.56 5.14
N LEU A 431 3.62 -10.68 4.33
CA LEU A 431 4.89 -11.29 4.75
C LEU A 431 5.48 -10.58 5.98
N TYR A 432 5.48 -9.24 6.00
CA TYR A 432 5.96 -8.46 7.15
C TYR A 432 5.15 -8.77 8.41
N GLN A 433 3.82 -8.72 8.32
CA GLN A 433 2.93 -8.99 9.46
C GLN A 433 3.11 -10.42 9.98
N TRP A 434 3.10 -11.42 9.10
CA TRP A 434 3.37 -12.81 9.45
C TRP A 434 4.70 -12.94 10.20
N TRP A 435 5.77 -12.31 9.71
CA TRP A 435 7.08 -12.41 10.36
C TRP A 435 7.11 -11.76 11.74
N ILE A 436 6.45 -10.60 11.92
CA ILE A 436 6.35 -9.96 13.23
C ILE A 436 5.57 -10.83 14.21
N ASP A 437 4.46 -11.40 13.76
CA ASP A 437 3.59 -12.27 14.55
C ASP A 437 4.37 -13.54 14.99
N GLU A 438 5.02 -14.25 14.05
CA GLU A 438 5.87 -15.42 14.34
C GLU A 438 7.02 -15.08 15.29
N ARG A 439 7.73 -13.99 15.01
CA ARG A 439 8.88 -13.60 15.83
C ARG A 439 8.52 -13.32 17.28
N SER A 440 7.32 -12.81 17.52
CA SER A 440 6.82 -12.51 18.85
C SER A 440 6.41 -13.76 19.63
N ARG A 441 6.01 -14.82 18.93
CA ARG A 441 5.49 -16.07 19.49
C ARG A 441 6.58 -17.11 19.78
N LEU A 442 7.60 -17.18 18.93
CA LEU A 442 8.66 -18.18 19.04
C LEU A 442 9.51 -18.01 20.30
N ASP A 443 9.79 -19.12 20.99
CA ASP A 443 10.77 -19.16 22.07
C ASP A 443 12.19 -19.26 21.52
N TRP A 444 12.88 -18.12 21.50
CA TRP A 444 14.25 -18.01 21.00
C TRP A 444 15.30 -18.73 21.85
N LYS A 445 14.93 -19.34 23.00
CA LYS A 445 15.82 -20.21 23.78
C LYS A 445 15.91 -21.63 23.22
N LYS A 446 14.92 -22.07 22.44
CA LYS A 446 14.90 -23.40 21.79
C LYS A 446 16.06 -23.57 20.81
N SER A 447 16.39 -24.81 20.48
CA SER A 447 17.30 -25.13 19.36
C SER A 447 16.71 -24.73 18.01
N LYS A 448 17.54 -24.66 16.97
CA LYS A 448 17.08 -24.29 15.61
C LYS A 448 16.10 -25.33 15.05
N GLU A 449 16.32 -26.62 15.35
CA GLU A 449 15.44 -27.71 14.95
C GLU A 449 14.08 -27.60 15.63
N GLU A 450 14.04 -27.30 16.93
CA GLU A 450 12.79 -27.09 17.67
C GLU A 450 12.03 -25.85 17.18
N ILE A 451 12.72 -24.74 16.90
CA ILE A 451 12.09 -23.54 16.30
C ILE A 451 11.49 -23.86 14.94
N LEU A 452 12.18 -24.65 14.11
CA LEU A 452 11.65 -25.07 12.81
C LEU A 452 10.43 -25.97 12.97
N ILE A 453 10.45 -26.91 13.91
CA ILE A 453 9.30 -27.79 14.20
C ILE A 453 8.10 -26.96 14.65
N ASP A 454 8.29 -25.98 15.54
CA ASP A 454 7.21 -25.06 15.96
C ASP A 454 6.60 -24.36 14.73
N LEU A 455 7.43 -23.76 13.87
CA LEU A 455 6.99 -23.05 12.65
C LEU A 455 6.22 -23.95 11.66
N ILE A 456 6.52 -25.25 11.61
CA ILE A 456 5.89 -26.18 10.68
C ILE A 456 4.60 -26.76 11.24
N THR A 457 4.57 -27.04 12.55
CA THR A 457 3.43 -27.72 13.20
C THR A 457 2.22 -26.79 13.31
N GLU A 458 2.46 -25.48 13.23
CA GLU A 458 1.42 -24.45 13.33
C GLU A 458 0.86 -24.01 11.97
N ASN A 459 1.42 -24.53 10.86
CA ASN A 459 0.91 -24.36 9.49
C ASN A 459 0.01 -25.53 9.07
#